data_AF-A0A401G1H6-F1
#
_entry.id   AF-A0A401G1H6-F1
#
_cell.length_a   1.000
_cell.length_b   1.000
_cell.length_c   1.000
_cell.angle_alpha   90.00
_cell.angle_beta   90.00
_cell.angle_gamma   90.00
#
_symmetry.space_group_name_H-M   'P 1'
#
loop_
_entity.id
_entity.type
_entity.pdbx_description
1 polymer ?
#
loop_
_entity_poly.entity_id
_entity_poly.type
_entity_poly.pdbx_seq_one_letter_code
_entity_poly.pdbx_strand_id
1 'polypeptide(L)'
;MVLDNSGSMASAGTSFDQIKQNLIDALMVVPGSYDKGLRVFDTNGSRLVSPYNTNLGTLRSRLSDINPSGGTYIGQSLEDVANDLLEKPEGDNRLIFITDGEGSPADIEKAKSVKQRLEKVRKSGGCFKCSFIVYSKRKNALKETPIGEISEILECDFEASAEYASSSNLKPILLRLLGIKFSGMLQGVLFMIISLILYGILVELVARLLFDIRYAQGVLPRIARQNALITRISLWLLIIGTHFFGFFMQFSKLMWWVVFFDWIVLLGILGMTAIGFGKNSKKQIEKRSIGNDPFV
;
A
#
# COMPACT_ATOMS: atom_id res chain seq x y z
N MET A 1 -4.83 4.47 14.96
CA MET A 1 -4.46 3.06 14.69
C MET A 1 -4.74 2.21 15.91
N VAL A 2 -5.05 0.93 15.73
CA VAL A 2 -5.22 -0.04 16.81
C VAL A 2 -4.25 -1.20 16.56
N LEU A 3 -3.41 -1.52 17.52
CA LEU A 3 -2.42 -2.60 17.44
C LEU A 3 -2.70 -3.66 18.51
N ASP A 4 -2.85 -4.90 18.06
CA ASP A 4 -2.85 -6.06 18.93
C ASP A 4 -1.49 -6.19 19.62
N ASN A 5 -1.54 -6.20 20.95
CA ASN A 5 -0.38 -6.42 21.81
C ASN A 5 -0.46 -7.78 22.51
N SER A 6 -1.20 -8.75 21.94
CA SER A 6 -1.32 -10.12 22.43
C SER A 6 0.04 -10.83 22.50
N GLY A 7 0.17 -11.81 23.39
CA GLY A 7 1.40 -12.62 23.49
C GLY A 7 1.72 -13.40 22.20
N SER A 8 0.71 -13.75 21.40
CA SER A 8 0.91 -14.47 20.13
C SER A 8 1.60 -13.59 19.08
N MET A 9 1.44 -12.26 19.15
CA MET A 9 2.13 -11.31 18.27
C MET A 9 3.66 -11.39 18.38
N ALA A 10 4.21 -11.83 19.52
CA ALA A 10 5.64 -12.08 19.68
C ALA A 10 6.14 -13.26 18.81
N SER A 11 5.24 -14.19 18.49
CA SER A 11 5.51 -15.44 17.76
C SER A 11 4.93 -15.46 16.34
N ALA A 12 4.34 -14.35 15.88
CA ALA A 12 3.66 -14.23 14.59
C ALA A 12 4.61 -14.19 13.38
N GLY A 13 5.79 -14.84 13.47
CA GLY A 13 6.79 -14.97 12.40
C GLY A 13 7.61 -13.70 12.10
N THR A 14 7.18 -12.55 12.61
CA THR A 14 7.87 -11.26 12.53
C THR A 14 8.12 -10.75 13.94
N SER A 15 9.33 -10.23 14.22
CA SER A 15 9.60 -9.62 15.53
C SER A 15 8.67 -8.44 15.78
N PHE A 16 8.06 -8.38 16.97
CA PHE A 16 7.20 -7.26 17.37
C PHE A 16 7.90 -5.91 17.25
N ASP A 17 9.23 -5.86 17.47
CA ASP A 17 10.01 -4.64 17.27
C ASP A 17 10.03 -4.18 15.82
N GLN A 18 10.01 -5.11 14.85
CA GLN A 18 9.91 -4.76 13.44
C GLN A 18 8.51 -4.25 13.09
N ILE A 19 7.46 -4.78 13.71
CA ILE A 19 6.09 -4.24 13.58
C ILE A 19 6.08 -2.79 14.09
N LYS A 20 6.63 -2.54 15.29
CA LYS A 20 6.76 -1.19 15.85
C LYS A 20 7.53 -0.25 14.91
N GLN A 21 8.68 -0.67 14.40
CA GLN A 21 9.47 0.15 13.48
C GLN A 21 8.73 0.47 12.18
N ASN A 22 8.07 -0.52 11.57
CA ASN A 22 7.28 -0.32 10.36
C ASN A 22 6.11 0.64 10.56
N LEU A 23 5.47 0.61 11.74
CA LEU A 23 4.42 1.57 12.09
C LEU A 23 4.97 3.00 12.13
N ILE A 24 6.10 3.21 12.80
CA ILE A 24 6.75 4.52 12.85
C ILE A 24 7.15 4.99 11.44
N ASP A 25 7.81 4.13 10.67
CA ASP A 25 8.22 4.43 9.30
C ASP A 25 7.04 4.82 8.41
N ALA A 26 5.91 4.11 8.51
CA ALA A 26 4.71 4.42 7.75
C ALA A 26 4.06 5.73 8.23
N LEU A 27 4.09 6.02 9.52
CA LEU A 27 3.54 7.26 10.08
C LEU A 27 4.42 8.49 9.79
N MET A 28 5.73 8.33 9.58
CA MET A 28 6.65 9.41 9.23
C MET A 28 6.33 10.08 7.89
N VAL A 29 5.70 9.35 6.97
CA VAL A 29 5.34 9.87 5.64
C VAL A 29 3.92 10.42 5.58
N VAL A 30 3.12 10.25 6.65
CA VAL A 30 1.81 10.90 6.77
C VAL A 30 2.04 12.40 6.97
N PRO A 31 1.30 13.30 6.26
CA PRO A 31 1.51 14.73 6.39
C PRO A 31 1.45 15.21 7.85
N GLY A 32 2.28 16.21 8.18
CA GLY A 32 2.40 16.73 9.54
C GLY A 32 1.11 17.33 10.11
N SER A 33 0.16 17.70 9.24
CA SER A 33 -1.16 18.23 9.61
C SER A 33 -2.14 17.19 10.14
N TYR A 34 -1.89 15.89 9.96
CA TYR A 34 -2.77 14.84 10.46
C TYR A 34 -2.48 14.51 11.93
N ASP A 35 -3.54 14.45 12.73
CA ASP A 35 -3.50 13.85 14.06
C ASP A 35 -3.27 12.34 13.95
N LYS A 36 -2.37 11.82 14.77
CA LYS A 36 -1.96 10.40 14.78
C LYS A 36 -2.14 9.89 16.20
N GLY A 37 -2.99 8.87 16.36
CA GLY A 37 -3.24 8.21 17.63
C GLY A 37 -2.96 6.73 17.55
N LEU A 38 -2.56 6.15 18.68
CA LEU A 38 -2.33 4.71 18.81
C LEU A 38 -3.08 4.17 20.02
N ARG A 39 -3.97 3.22 19.77
CA ARG A 39 -4.49 2.31 20.79
C ARG A 39 -3.80 0.97 20.68
N VAL A 40 -3.70 0.30 21.81
CA VAL A 40 -3.33 -1.11 21.84
C VAL A 40 -4.30 -1.88 22.71
N PHE A 41 -4.37 -3.18 22.48
CA PHE A 41 -5.12 -4.06 23.34
C PHE A 41 -4.32 -5.30 23.73
N ASP A 42 -4.51 -5.71 24.97
CA ASP A 42 -3.88 -6.85 25.62
C ASP A 42 -4.77 -7.36 26.75
N THR A 43 -4.27 -8.19 27.67
CA THR A 43 -4.99 -8.72 28.85
C THR A 43 -5.64 -7.63 29.70
N ASN A 44 -5.12 -6.40 29.67
CA ASN A 44 -5.65 -5.28 30.44
C ASN A 44 -6.77 -4.53 29.70
N GLY A 45 -7.26 -5.06 28.57
CA GLY A 45 -8.28 -4.45 27.73
C GLY A 45 -7.69 -3.54 26.65
N SER A 46 -8.45 -2.54 26.22
CA SER A 46 -8.02 -1.56 25.21
C SER A 46 -7.61 -0.25 25.88
N ARG A 47 -6.48 0.33 25.46
CA ARG A 47 -5.96 1.57 26.05
C ARG A 47 -5.32 2.46 25.00
N LEU A 48 -5.51 3.77 25.18
CA LEU A 48 -4.87 4.80 24.37
C LEU A 48 -3.42 4.99 24.83
N VAL A 49 -2.48 4.61 23.98
CA VAL A 49 -1.04 4.69 24.24
C VAL A 49 -0.48 6.05 23.89
N SER A 50 -0.91 6.55 22.73
CA SER A 50 -0.55 7.87 22.24
C SER A 50 -1.82 8.62 21.92
N PRO A 51 -2.05 9.79 22.53
CA PRO A 51 -3.18 10.63 22.17
C PRO A 51 -3.06 11.09 20.72
N TYR A 52 -4.21 11.45 20.13
CA TYR A 52 -4.30 11.96 18.77
C TYR A 52 -3.69 13.36 18.70
N ASN A 53 -2.48 13.44 18.14
CA ASN A 53 -1.80 14.71 17.89
C ASN A 53 -0.82 14.59 16.71
N THR A 54 -0.21 15.71 16.32
CA THR A 54 0.73 15.76 15.20
C THR A 54 2.17 15.35 15.56
N ASN A 55 2.49 15.21 16.86
CA ASN A 55 3.83 14.93 17.37
C ASN A 55 4.14 13.42 17.40
N LEU A 56 4.81 12.95 16.35
CA LEU A 56 5.24 11.57 16.23
C LEU A 56 6.26 11.13 17.31
N GLY A 57 6.99 12.07 17.93
CA GLY A 57 7.96 11.75 18.98
C GLY A 57 7.32 11.11 20.22
N THR A 58 6.14 11.60 20.61
CA THR A 58 5.37 11.01 21.73
C THR A 58 4.93 9.60 21.39
N LEU A 59 4.37 9.39 20.19
CA LEU A 59 3.95 8.08 19.73
C LEU A 59 5.13 7.10 19.68
N ARG A 60 6.27 7.54 19.14
CA ARG A 60 7.50 6.73 19.05
C ARG A 60 8.00 6.28 20.42
N SER A 61 8.08 7.19 21.38
CA SER A 61 8.50 6.86 22.76
C SER A 61 7.50 5.92 23.44
N ARG A 62 6.20 6.14 23.27
CA ARG A 62 5.19 5.28 23.90
C ARG A 62 5.13 3.90 23.27
N LEU A 63 5.35 3.81 21.95
CA LEU A 63 5.38 2.55 21.22
C LEU A 63 6.61 1.71 21.58
N SER A 64 7.79 2.31 21.82
CA SER A 64 8.99 1.56 22.20
C SER A 64 8.82 0.78 23.50
N ASP A 65 8.05 1.32 24.43
CA ASP A 65 7.82 0.74 25.77
C ASP A 65 6.80 -0.41 25.77
N ILE A 66 6.14 -0.67 24.63
CA ILE A 66 5.15 -1.73 24.51
C ILE A 66 5.84 -3.06 24.23
N ASN A 67 5.49 -4.05 25.06
CA ASN A 67 5.85 -5.44 24.88
C ASN A 67 4.58 -6.30 24.76
N PRO A 68 4.60 -7.34 23.93
CA PRO A 68 3.50 -8.30 23.83
C PRO A 68 3.16 -8.90 25.18
N SER A 69 1.87 -8.90 25.51
CA SER A 69 1.28 -9.47 26.72
C SER A 69 0.00 -10.19 26.33
N GLY A 70 -0.33 -11.33 26.95
CA GLY A 70 -1.45 -12.19 26.51
C GLY A 70 -2.80 -11.47 26.29
N GLY A 71 -3.78 -12.14 25.67
CA GLY A 71 -5.16 -11.66 25.57
C GLY A 71 -5.50 -10.94 24.27
N THR A 72 -6.77 -11.01 23.89
CA THR A 72 -7.30 -10.42 22.64
C THR A 72 -8.65 -9.76 22.95
N TYR A 73 -8.72 -8.43 22.84
CA TYR A 73 -9.90 -7.63 23.18
C TYR A 73 -10.33 -6.78 21.97
N ILE A 74 -10.60 -7.46 20.86
CA ILE A 74 -10.92 -6.81 19.58
C ILE A 74 -12.19 -5.96 19.73
N GLY A 75 -13.29 -6.53 20.22
CA GLY A 75 -14.56 -5.83 20.31
C GLY A 75 -14.51 -4.63 21.25
N GLN A 76 -13.86 -4.72 22.41
CA GLN A 76 -13.67 -3.55 23.29
C GLN A 76 -12.86 -2.45 22.59
N SER A 77 -11.81 -2.82 21.86
CA SER A 77 -10.99 -1.85 21.11
C SER A 77 -11.76 -1.16 20.00
N LEU A 78 -12.68 -1.88 19.34
CA LEU A 78 -13.57 -1.31 18.34
C LEU A 78 -14.54 -0.31 18.97
N GLU A 79 -15.08 -0.59 20.15
CA GLU A 79 -15.94 0.35 20.87
C GLU A 79 -15.19 1.61 21.29
N ASP A 80 -13.99 1.45 21.85
CA ASP A 80 -13.20 2.57 22.33
C ASP A 80 -12.71 3.47 21.18
N VAL A 81 -12.28 2.88 20.06
CA VAL A 81 -11.86 3.68 18.89
C VAL A 81 -13.04 4.39 18.23
N ALA A 82 -14.24 3.80 18.28
CA ALA A 82 -15.45 4.47 17.79
C ALA A 82 -15.80 5.68 18.66
N ASN A 83 -15.61 5.57 19.99
CA ASN A 83 -15.82 6.69 20.90
C ASN A 83 -14.80 7.81 20.61
N ASP A 84 -13.52 7.49 20.42
CA ASP A 84 -12.51 8.49 20.07
C ASP A 84 -12.81 9.22 18.76
N LEU A 85 -13.24 8.48 17.72
CA LEU A 85 -13.58 9.07 16.43
C LEU A 85 -14.84 9.93 16.48
N LEU A 86 -15.74 9.68 17.43
CA LEU A 86 -16.91 10.51 17.67
C LEU A 86 -16.58 11.84 18.37
N GLU A 87 -15.46 11.94 19.09
CA GLU A 87 -15.03 13.20 19.70
C GLU A 87 -14.59 14.24 18.65
N LYS A 88 -14.06 13.77 17.51
CA LYS A 88 -13.64 14.60 16.37
C LYS A 88 -14.06 13.96 15.03
N PRO A 89 -15.36 14.02 14.68
CA PRO A 89 -15.91 13.27 13.54
C PRO A 89 -15.65 13.94 12.18
N GLU A 90 -15.00 15.11 12.15
CA GLU A 90 -14.72 15.88 10.94
C GLU A 90 -13.40 15.44 10.28
N GLY A 91 -13.27 15.66 8.96
CA GLY A 91 -12.03 15.42 8.21
C GLY A 91 -11.86 14.00 7.63
N ASP A 92 -10.63 13.69 7.18
CA ASP A 92 -10.24 12.37 6.64
C ASP A 92 -9.81 11.44 7.79
N ASN A 93 -10.76 10.65 8.27
CA ASN A 93 -10.60 9.73 9.39
C ASN A 93 -10.20 8.34 8.90
N ARG A 94 -9.07 7.82 9.40
CA ARG A 94 -8.54 6.52 8.99
C ARG A 94 -8.31 5.59 10.18
N LEU A 95 -9.04 4.49 10.20
CA LEU A 95 -8.86 3.39 11.14
C LEU A 95 -8.03 2.29 10.49
N ILE A 96 -6.86 2.00 11.05
CA ILE A 96 -6.06 0.83 10.70
C ILE A 96 -5.99 -0.04 11.94
N PHE A 97 -6.48 -1.27 11.82
CA PHE A 97 -6.53 -2.28 12.86
C PHE A 97 -5.56 -3.42 12.51
N ILE A 98 -4.64 -3.75 13.41
CA ILE A 98 -3.57 -4.71 13.15
C ILE A 98 -3.64 -5.79 14.22
N THR A 99 -3.81 -7.05 13.82
CA THR A 99 -4.08 -8.14 14.77
C THR A 99 -3.62 -9.50 14.26
N ASP A 100 -3.24 -10.40 15.16
CA ASP A 100 -3.12 -11.83 14.86
C ASP A 100 -4.30 -12.64 15.42
N GLY A 101 -5.13 -12.01 16.27
CA GLY A 101 -6.39 -12.57 16.76
C GLY A 101 -7.45 -12.78 15.66
N GLU A 102 -8.16 -13.90 15.77
CA GLU A 102 -9.26 -14.30 14.86
C GLU A 102 -10.63 -13.72 15.27
N GLY A 103 -10.71 -13.06 16.43
CA GLY A 103 -11.96 -12.56 17.02
C GLY A 103 -12.83 -13.66 17.63
N SER A 104 -13.96 -13.25 18.20
CA SER A 104 -14.97 -14.12 18.81
C SER A 104 -16.38 -13.71 18.38
N PRO A 105 -17.40 -14.58 18.57
CA PRO A 105 -18.79 -14.21 18.31
C PRO A 105 -19.28 -12.98 19.08
N ALA A 106 -18.77 -12.73 20.28
CA ALA A 106 -19.11 -11.54 21.04
C ALA A 106 -18.58 -10.25 20.38
N ASP A 107 -17.46 -10.32 19.66
CA ASP A 107 -16.89 -9.18 18.94
C ASP A 107 -17.74 -8.79 17.72
N ILE A 108 -18.46 -9.74 17.12
CA ILE A 108 -19.41 -9.50 16.02
C ILE A 108 -20.57 -8.61 16.48
N GLU A 109 -21.16 -8.90 17.64
CA GLU A 109 -22.24 -8.09 18.20
C GLU A 109 -21.75 -6.67 18.55
N LYS A 110 -20.53 -6.55 19.07
CA LYS A 110 -19.89 -5.24 19.29
C LYS A 110 -19.66 -4.49 17.97
N ALA A 111 -19.21 -5.19 16.92
CA ALA A 111 -19.01 -4.59 15.60
C ALA A 111 -20.31 -4.00 15.02
N LYS A 112 -21.47 -4.66 15.21
CA LYS A 112 -22.78 -4.12 14.81
C LYS A 112 -23.10 -2.79 15.52
N SER A 113 -22.84 -2.72 16.83
CA SER A 113 -23.01 -1.46 17.60
C SER A 113 -22.04 -0.37 17.12
N VAL A 114 -20.78 -0.75 16.86
CA VAL A 114 -19.74 0.16 16.38
C VAL A 114 -20.05 0.70 14.99
N LYS A 115 -20.60 -0.12 14.07
CA LYS A 115 -21.02 0.32 12.74
C LYS A 115 -21.97 1.51 12.82
N GLN A 116 -23.00 1.44 13.68
CA GLN A 116 -23.98 2.51 13.85
C GLN A 116 -23.34 3.81 14.36
N ARG A 117 -22.31 3.71 15.20
CA ARG A 117 -21.54 4.87 15.69
C ARG A 117 -20.68 5.47 14.59
N LEU A 118 -19.96 4.64 13.84
CA LEU A 118 -19.10 5.09 12.72
C LEU A 118 -19.90 5.65 11.54
N GLU A 119 -21.16 5.25 11.35
CA GLU A 119 -22.05 5.91 10.38
C GLU A 119 -22.27 7.39 10.69
N LYS A 120 -22.25 7.80 11.97
CA LYS A 120 -22.35 9.22 12.33
C LYS A 120 -21.11 9.99 11.86
N VAL A 121 -19.93 9.39 11.98
CA VAL A 121 -18.65 9.93 11.48
C VAL A 121 -18.65 10.03 9.95
N ARG A 122 -19.26 9.06 9.24
CA ARG A 122 -19.44 9.13 7.78
C ARG A 122 -20.40 10.25 7.37
N LYS A 123 -21.47 10.48 8.16
CA LYS A 123 -22.51 11.47 7.85
C LYS A 123 -22.11 12.91 8.20
N SER A 124 -21.15 13.13 9.10
CA SER A 124 -20.64 14.47 9.48
C SER A 124 -19.77 15.14 8.41
N GLY A 125 -19.74 14.63 7.17
CA GLY A 125 -18.95 15.19 6.07
C GLY A 125 -17.48 14.75 6.05
N GLY A 126 -17.09 13.85 6.95
CA GLY A 126 -15.76 13.24 6.96
C GLY A 126 -15.64 12.07 5.99
N CYS A 127 -14.45 11.90 5.39
CA CYS A 127 -14.11 10.65 4.70
C CYS A 127 -13.66 9.64 5.75
N PHE A 128 -14.42 8.57 5.98
CA PHE A 128 -14.01 7.51 6.89
C PHE A 128 -13.53 6.29 6.09
N LYS A 129 -12.29 5.87 6.35
CA LYS A 129 -11.73 4.63 5.82
C LYS A 129 -11.33 3.72 6.96
N CYS A 130 -11.63 2.44 6.81
CA CYS A 130 -11.28 1.42 7.78
C CYS A 130 -10.55 0.27 7.08
N SER A 131 -9.52 -0.25 7.73
CA SER A 131 -8.73 -1.36 7.19
C SER A 131 -8.24 -2.28 8.29
N PHE A 132 -8.37 -3.59 8.09
CA PHE A 132 -7.80 -4.64 8.91
C PHE A 132 -6.55 -5.23 8.25
N ILE A 133 -5.49 -5.37 9.02
CA ILE A 133 -4.30 -6.13 8.68
C ILE A 133 -4.25 -7.33 9.63
N VAL A 134 -4.50 -8.52 9.09
CA VAL A 134 -4.58 -9.75 9.88
C VAL A 134 -3.39 -10.66 9.62
N TYR A 135 -2.68 -11.01 10.68
CA TYR A 135 -1.62 -12.01 10.70
C TYR A 135 -2.23 -13.39 10.96
N SER A 136 -2.59 -14.11 9.89
CA SER A 136 -3.13 -15.47 10.03
C SER A 136 -2.41 -16.45 9.11
N LYS A 137 -2.19 -17.67 9.61
CA LYS A 137 -1.68 -18.79 8.80
C LYS A 137 -2.79 -19.42 7.96
N ARG A 138 -4.05 -19.09 8.21
CA ARG A 138 -5.19 -19.64 7.45
C ARG A 138 -5.27 -18.95 6.10
N LYS A 139 -5.33 -19.75 5.03
CA LYS A 139 -5.49 -19.24 3.66
C LYS A 139 -6.78 -18.43 3.48
N ASN A 140 -7.83 -18.75 4.25
CA ASN A 140 -9.15 -18.14 4.15
C ASN A 140 -9.61 -17.50 5.47
N ALA A 141 -8.72 -16.80 6.20
CA ALA A 141 -9.09 -16.12 7.45
C ALA A 141 -10.37 -15.27 7.31
N LEU A 142 -10.53 -14.55 6.19
CA LEU A 142 -11.72 -13.75 5.91
C LEU A 142 -13.05 -14.53 5.97
N LYS A 143 -13.07 -15.80 5.53
CA LYS A 143 -14.32 -16.59 5.45
C LYS A 143 -14.53 -17.49 6.66
N GLU A 144 -13.46 -17.83 7.37
CA GLU A 144 -13.47 -18.89 8.39
C GLU A 144 -13.39 -18.35 9.82
N THR A 145 -13.24 -17.04 10.00
CA THR A 145 -13.01 -16.45 11.32
C THR A 145 -13.92 -15.25 11.60
N PRO A 146 -14.30 -15.01 12.86
CA PRO A 146 -15.09 -13.83 13.26
C PRO A 146 -14.49 -12.50 12.80
N ILE A 147 -13.16 -12.35 12.74
CA ILE A 147 -12.52 -11.10 12.30
C ILE A 147 -12.87 -10.74 10.85
N GLY A 148 -13.11 -11.75 10.01
CA GLY A 148 -13.60 -11.54 8.65
C GLY A 148 -15.00 -10.94 8.63
N GLU A 149 -15.95 -11.54 9.37
CA GLU A 149 -17.32 -11.04 9.50
C GLU A 149 -17.35 -9.64 10.14
N ILE A 150 -16.52 -9.37 11.14
CA ILE A 150 -16.35 -8.04 11.74
C ILE A 150 -15.92 -7.01 10.69
N SER A 151 -14.95 -7.36 9.84
CA SER A 151 -14.48 -6.46 8.78
C SER A 151 -15.57 -6.17 7.73
N GLU A 152 -16.39 -7.17 7.38
CA GLU A 152 -17.53 -7.02 6.48
C GLU A 152 -18.62 -6.14 7.08
N ILE A 153 -18.97 -6.34 8.35
CA ILE A 153 -19.96 -5.53 9.08
C ILE A 153 -19.55 -4.06 9.07
N LEU A 154 -18.28 -3.78 9.39
CA LEU A 154 -17.74 -2.43 9.46
C LEU A 154 -17.43 -1.82 8.08
N GLU A 155 -17.53 -2.60 7.00
CA GLU A 155 -17.15 -2.23 5.64
C GLU A 155 -15.68 -1.75 5.58
N CYS A 156 -14.79 -2.52 6.20
CA CYS A 156 -13.36 -2.25 6.23
C CYS A 156 -12.66 -3.06 5.13
N ASP A 157 -11.63 -2.46 4.53
CA ASP A 157 -10.70 -3.21 3.69
C ASP A 157 -10.02 -4.30 4.52
N PHE A 158 -9.85 -5.50 3.97
CA PHE A 158 -9.25 -6.62 4.69
C PHE A 158 -8.00 -7.13 3.97
N GLU A 159 -6.88 -7.09 4.67
CA GLU A 159 -5.59 -7.56 4.19
C GLU A 159 -5.11 -8.71 5.08
N ALA A 160 -5.15 -9.93 4.56
CA ALA A 160 -4.52 -11.09 5.19
C ALA A 160 -3.22 -11.44 4.48
N SER A 161 -2.13 -11.56 5.23
CA SER A 161 -0.86 -12.02 4.67
C SER A 161 -0.71 -13.51 4.88
N ALA A 162 -0.78 -14.29 3.79
CA ALA A 162 -0.71 -15.76 3.82
C ALA A 162 0.66 -16.31 4.26
N GLU A 163 1.71 -15.48 4.19
CA GLU A 163 3.04 -15.76 4.73
C GLU A 163 3.25 -14.81 5.90
N TYR A 164 3.09 -15.32 7.14
CA TYR A 164 3.32 -14.63 8.42
C TYR A 164 3.81 -13.20 8.22
N ALA A 165 2.91 -12.21 8.14
CA ALA A 165 3.20 -10.96 7.43
C ALA A 165 4.62 -10.50 7.71
N SER A 166 5.52 -10.81 6.77
CA SER A 166 6.92 -10.53 7.02
C SER A 166 6.96 -9.02 7.19
N SER A 167 7.73 -8.51 8.15
CA SER A 167 7.88 -7.06 8.32
C SER A 167 8.12 -6.34 6.99
N SER A 168 8.71 -7.03 6.01
CA SER A 168 8.89 -6.52 4.65
C SER A 168 7.58 -6.14 3.91
N ASN A 169 6.45 -6.77 4.22
CA ASN A 169 5.14 -6.50 3.60
C ASN A 169 4.27 -5.51 4.39
N LEU A 170 4.43 -5.43 5.72
CA LEU A 170 3.60 -4.56 6.56
C LEU A 170 3.74 -3.09 6.14
N LYS A 171 4.98 -2.59 5.97
CA LYS A 171 5.22 -1.19 5.60
C LYS A 171 4.58 -0.84 4.25
N PRO A 172 4.80 -1.58 3.15
CA PRO A 172 4.08 -1.36 1.89
C PRO A 172 2.55 -1.33 2.03
N ILE A 173 1.96 -2.26 2.81
CA ILE A 173 0.51 -2.29 3.06
C ILE A 173 0.07 -1.01 3.78
N LEU A 174 0.74 -0.65 4.88
CA LEU A 174 0.42 0.56 5.64
C LEU A 174 0.47 1.82 4.77
N LEU A 175 1.52 1.95 3.95
CA LEU A 175 1.67 3.07 3.02
C LEU A 175 0.50 3.15 2.04
N ARG A 176 0.10 2.01 1.45
CA ARG A 176 -1.06 1.92 0.56
C ARG A 176 -2.35 2.34 1.26
N LEU A 177 -2.61 1.85 2.47
CA LEU A 177 -3.82 2.16 3.26
C LEU A 177 -3.86 3.64 3.70
N LEU A 178 -2.69 4.23 3.97
CA LEU A 178 -2.54 5.66 4.24
C LEU A 178 -2.70 6.51 2.97
N GLY A 179 -3.02 5.90 1.82
CA GLY A 179 -3.20 6.60 0.54
C GLY A 179 -1.88 7.06 -0.08
N ILE A 180 -0.76 6.67 0.51
CA ILE A 180 0.58 6.92 0.00
C ILE A 180 0.83 5.84 -1.04
N LYS A 181 0.30 6.11 -2.22
CA LYS A 181 0.71 5.39 -3.41
C LYS A 181 2.14 5.80 -3.68
N PHE A 182 3.10 5.05 -3.16
CA PHE A 182 4.39 4.94 -3.83
C PHE A 182 4.05 4.39 -5.21
N SER A 183 3.84 5.28 -6.17
CA SER A 183 3.81 4.85 -7.55
C SER A 183 5.10 4.06 -7.74
N GLY A 184 5.03 2.87 -8.35
CA GLY A 184 6.25 2.13 -8.69
C GLY A 184 7.27 3.02 -9.40
N MET A 185 6.78 4.07 -10.06
CA MET A 185 7.55 5.19 -10.60
C MET A 185 8.38 5.96 -9.55
N LEU A 186 7.84 6.39 -8.40
CA LEU A 186 8.63 7.13 -7.40
C LEU A 186 9.72 6.26 -6.77
N GLN A 187 9.41 4.99 -6.47
CA GLN A 187 10.41 4.03 -5.98
C GLN A 187 11.48 3.75 -7.06
N GLY A 188 11.06 3.61 -8.32
CA GLY A 188 11.95 3.46 -9.47
C GLY A 188 12.84 4.69 -9.68
N VAL A 189 12.29 5.90 -9.56
CA VAL A 189 13.03 7.16 -9.68
C VAL A 189 14.02 7.32 -8.54
N LEU A 190 13.63 7.04 -7.30
CA LEU A 190 14.54 7.11 -6.16
C LEU A 190 15.70 6.11 -6.31
N PHE A 191 15.40 4.86 -6.69
CA PHE A 191 16.43 3.87 -6.96
C PHE A 191 17.36 4.29 -8.11
N MET A 192 16.79 4.87 -9.17
CA MET A 192 17.56 5.41 -10.29
C MET A 192 18.50 6.54 -9.84
N ILE A 193 18.02 7.47 -9.00
CA ILE A 193 18.84 8.57 -8.46
C ILE A 193 19.98 8.02 -7.59
N ILE A 194 19.68 7.13 -6.65
CA ILE A 194 20.70 6.53 -5.76
C ILE A 194 21.74 5.76 -6.59
N SER A 195 21.27 4.95 -7.54
CA SER A 195 22.13 4.20 -8.45
C SER A 195 23.04 5.14 -9.26
N LEU A 196 22.49 6.21 -9.84
CA LEU A 196 23.24 7.20 -10.59
C LEU A 196 24.34 7.88 -9.75
N ILE A 197 24.05 8.19 -8.48
CA ILE A 197 25.02 8.76 -7.53
C ILE A 197 26.15 7.75 -7.26
N LEU A 198 25.81 6.51 -6.91
CA LEU A 198 26.80 5.46 -6.61
C LEU A 198 27.69 5.15 -7.82
N TYR A 199 27.10 5.05 -9.01
CA TYR A 199 27.87 4.87 -10.24
C TYR A 199 28.73 6.08 -10.56
N GLY A 200 28.26 7.31 -10.31
CA GLY A 200 29.07 8.52 -10.48
C GLY A 200 30.31 8.52 -9.61
N ILE A 201 30.18 8.11 -8.34
CA ILE A 201 31.33 7.94 -7.43
C ILE A 201 32.29 6.89 -7.98
N LEU A 202 31.79 5.74 -8.42
CA LEU A 202 32.61 4.65 -8.97
C LEU A 202 33.38 5.09 -10.22
N VAL A 203 32.73 5.77 -11.16
CA VAL A 203 33.37 6.29 -12.37
C VAL A 203 34.51 7.24 -12.04
N GLU A 204 34.31 8.12 -11.05
CA GLU A 204 35.33 9.05 -10.62
C GLU A 204 36.54 8.35 -10.01
N LEU A 205 36.31 7.33 -9.16
CA LEU A 205 37.38 6.51 -8.58
C LEU A 205 38.16 5.75 -9.65
N VAL A 206 37.47 5.15 -10.63
CA VAL A 206 38.12 4.41 -11.74
C VAL A 206 38.95 5.35 -12.62
N ALA A 207 38.43 6.54 -12.95
CA ALA A 207 39.16 7.51 -13.75
C ALA A 207 40.44 8.00 -13.05
N ARG A 208 40.38 8.24 -11.73
CA ARG A 208 41.55 8.60 -10.92
C ARG A 208 42.58 7.48 -10.86
N LEU A 209 42.13 6.25 -10.59
CA LEU A 209 43.02 5.08 -10.54
C LEU A 209 43.74 4.86 -11.89
N LEU A 210 43.02 5.00 -13.01
CA LEU A 210 43.62 4.89 -14.34
C LEU A 210 44.65 5.98 -14.63
N PHE A 211 44.38 7.22 -14.18
CA PHE A 211 45.36 8.30 -14.28
C PHE A 211 46.65 7.93 -13.52
N ASP A 212 46.52 7.51 -12.26
CA ASP A 212 47.66 7.17 -11.40
C ASP A 212 48.48 6.01 -11.98
N ILE A 213 47.81 4.95 -12.46
CA ILE A 213 48.47 3.81 -13.12
C ILE A 213 49.24 4.26 -14.36
N ARG A 214 48.63 5.06 -15.24
CA ARG A 214 49.30 5.54 -16.47
C ARG A 214 50.47 6.44 -16.17
N TYR A 215 50.33 7.31 -15.18
CA TYR A 215 51.42 8.17 -14.73
C TYR A 215 52.57 7.34 -14.15
N ALA A 216 52.28 6.33 -13.33
CA ALA A 216 53.29 5.42 -12.79
C ALA A 216 54.00 4.59 -13.88
N GLN A 217 53.35 4.35 -15.02
CA GLN A 217 53.94 3.71 -16.20
C GLN A 217 54.82 4.65 -17.05
N GLY A 218 55.04 5.90 -16.61
CA GLY A 218 55.85 6.88 -17.33
C GLY A 218 55.12 7.59 -18.47
N VAL A 219 53.80 7.46 -18.57
CA VAL A 219 53.00 8.22 -19.55
C VAL A 219 52.96 9.69 -19.16
N LEU A 220 53.19 10.59 -20.12
CA LEU A 220 53.12 12.04 -19.88
C LEU A 220 51.78 12.43 -19.23
N PRO A 221 51.78 13.34 -18.21
CA PRO A 221 50.57 13.72 -17.47
C PRO A 221 49.41 14.17 -18.37
N ARG A 222 49.72 14.87 -19.46
CA ARG A 222 48.71 15.33 -20.42
C ARG A 222 47.99 14.16 -21.10
N ILE A 223 48.73 13.13 -21.50
CA ILE A 223 48.20 11.94 -22.16
C ILE A 223 47.44 11.07 -21.14
N ALA A 224 47.99 10.88 -19.94
CA ALA A 224 47.30 10.17 -18.85
C ALA A 224 45.96 10.83 -18.49
N ARG A 225 45.92 12.17 -18.41
CA ARG A 225 44.69 12.94 -18.16
C ARG A 225 43.67 12.79 -19.28
N GLN A 226 44.12 12.82 -20.54
CA GLN A 226 43.25 12.62 -21.69
C GLN A 226 42.64 11.21 -21.70
N ASN A 227 43.44 10.18 -21.39
CA ASN A 227 42.96 8.80 -21.26
C ASN A 227 41.92 8.65 -20.14
N ALA A 228 42.19 9.20 -18.95
CA ALA A 228 41.25 9.18 -17.85
C ALA A 228 39.93 9.90 -18.18
N LEU A 229 39.99 11.02 -18.91
CA LEU A 229 38.81 11.75 -19.37
C LEU A 229 37.99 10.91 -20.37
N ILE A 230 38.65 10.28 -21.35
CA ILE A 230 37.98 9.40 -22.31
C ILE A 230 37.27 8.25 -21.57
N THR A 231 37.96 7.57 -20.65
CA THR A 231 37.34 6.50 -19.87
C THR A 231 36.16 6.98 -19.04
N ARG A 232 36.28 8.15 -18.40
CA ARG A 232 35.18 8.78 -17.65
C ARG A 232 33.95 8.96 -18.54
N ILE A 233 34.12 9.54 -19.73
CA ILE A 233 33.02 9.77 -20.69
C ILE A 233 32.41 8.42 -21.14
N SER A 234 33.24 7.44 -21.50
CA SER A 234 32.77 6.12 -21.95
C SER A 234 31.95 5.40 -20.88
N LEU A 235 32.39 5.43 -19.62
CA LEU A 235 31.65 4.81 -18.52
C LEU A 235 30.32 5.53 -18.24
N TRP A 236 30.30 6.86 -18.27
CA TRP A 236 29.07 7.63 -18.14
C TRP A 236 28.06 7.30 -19.23
N LEU A 237 28.48 7.20 -20.49
CA LEU A 237 27.61 6.82 -21.60
C LEU A 237 27.02 5.42 -21.38
N LEU A 238 27.81 4.47 -20.88
CA LEU A 238 27.34 3.12 -20.57
C LEU A 238 26.31 3.12 -19.43
N ILE A 239 26.60 3.81 -18.33
CA ILE A 239 25.69 3.93 -17.18
C ILE A 239 24.37 4.59 -17.60
N ILE A 240 24.44 5.72 -18.31
CA ILE A 240 23.26 6.43 -18.81
C ILE A 240 22.48 5.50 -19.74
N GLY A 241 23.14 4.81 -20.66
CA GLY A 241 22.52 3.85 -21.57
C GLY A 241 21.78 2.73 -20.83
N THR A 242 22.39 2.12 -19.81
CA THR A 242 21.76 1.06 -19.01
C THR A 242 20.54 1.58 -18.23
N HIS A 243 20.62 2.77 -17.63
CA HIS A 243 19.49 3.36 -16.90
C HIS A 243 18.36 3.78 -17.83
N PHE A 244 18.67 4.36 -19.00
CA PHE A 244 17.68 4.67 -20.04
C PHE A 244 16.99 3.41 -20.55
N PHE A 245 17.76 2.34 -20.81
CA PHE A 245 17.19 1.07 -21.24
C PHE A 245 16.28 0.46 -20.16
N GLY A 246 16.73 0.43 -18.90
CA GLY A 246 15.93 -0.05 -17.77
C GLY A 246 14.65 0.76 -17.56
N PHE A 247 14.75 2.09 -17.64
CA PHE A 247 13.60 2.99 -17.58
C PHE A 247 12.63 2.72 -18.73
N PHE A 248 13.13 2.58 -19.96
CA PHE A 248 12.31 2.31 -21.14
C PHE A 248 11.61 0.94 -21.05
N MET A 249 12.28 -0.09 -20.50
CA MET A 249 11.68 -1.41 -20.27
C MET A 249 10.58 -1.40 -19.20
N GLN A 250 10.68 -0.53 -18.20
CA GLN A 250 9.59 -0.33 -17.23
C GLN A 250 8.45 0.49 -17.83
N PHE A 251 8.78 1.52 -18.62
CA PHE A 251 7.81 2.36 -19.31
C PHE A 251 7.05 1.59 -20.40
N SER A 252 7.71 0.69 -21.12
CA SER A 252 7.09 -0.13 -22.16
C SER A 252 6.06 -1.11 -21.59
N LYS A 253 6.29 -1.65 -20.39
CA LYS A 253 5.29 -2.45 -19.66
C LYS A 253 4.06 -1.63 -19.30
N LEU A 254 4.26 -0.39 -18.84
CA LEU A 254 3.16 0.54 -18.54
C LEU A 254 2.37 0.90 -19.80
N MET A 255 3.07 1.23 -20.90
CA MET A 255 2.46 1.54 -22.20
C MET A 255 1.70 0.35 -22.78
N TRP A 256 2.23 -0.87 -22.63
CA TRP A 256 1.51 -2.10 -23.02
C TRP A 256 0.21 -2.27 -22.25
N TRP A 257 0.20 -1.98 -20.95
CA TRP A 257 -1.03 -2.00 -20.14
C TRP A 257 -2.04 -0.95 -20.59
N VAL A 258 -1.59 0.28 -20.89
CA VAL A 258 -2.47 1.35 -21.40
C VAL A 258 -3.06 0.96 -22.76
N VAL A 259 -2.23 0.53 -23.71
CA VAL A 259 -2.67 0.08 -25.03
C VAL A 259 -3.63 -1.11 -24.90
N PHE A 260 -3.31 -2.10 -24.07
CA PHE A 260 -4.19 -3.25 -23.82
C PHE A 260 -5.55 -2.85 -23.24
N PHE A 261 -5.57 -1.90 -22.30
CA PHE A 261 -6.80 -1.40 -21.71
C PHE A 261 -7.64 -0.62 -22.73
N ASP A 262 -7.00 0.21 -23.57
CA ASP A 262 -7.67 0.91 -24.67
C ASP A 262 -8.29 -0.08 -25.68
N TRP A 263 -7.60 -1.19 -25.99
CA TRP A 263 -8.15 -2.26 -26.83
C TRP A 263 -9.36 -2.95 -26.19
N ILE A 264 -9.35 -3.21 -24.88
CA ILE A 264 -10.50 -3.78 -24.18
C ILE A 264 -11.70 -2.83 -24.22
N VAL A 265 -11.48 -1.53 -23.98
CA VAL A 265 -12.53 -0.52 -24.04
C VAL A 265 -13.11 -0.42 -25.46
N LEU A 266 -12.25 -0.39 -26.48
CA LEU A 266 -12.66 -0.37 -27.88
C LEU A 266 -13.50 -1.61 -28.25
N LEU A 267 -13.06 -2.80 -27.86
CA LEU A 267 -13.80 -4.05 -28.08
C LEU A 267 -15.14 -4.06 -27.33
N GLY A 268 -15.20 -3.51 -26.12
CA GLY A 268 -16.44 -3.34 -25.37
C GLY A 268 -17.44 -2.43 -26.08
N ILE A 269 -16.98 -1.29 -26.62
CA ILE A 269 -17.82 -0.38 -27.41
C ILE A 269 -18.34 -1.07 -28.68
N LEU A 270 -17.46 -1.74 -29.43
CA LEU A 270 -17.84 -2.49 -30.63
C LEU A 270 -18.86 -3.59 -30.31
N GLY A 271 -18.67 -4.34 -29.21
CA GLY A 271 -19.61 -5.35 -28.75
C GLY A 271 -20.99 -4.76 -28.40
N MET A 272 -21.03 -3.65 -27.66
CA MET A 272 -22.29 -2.97 -27.32
C MET A 272 -23.02 -2.45 -28.57
N THR A 273 -22.30 -1.89 -29.55
CA THR A 273 -22.92 -1.45 -30.82
C THR A 273 -23.47 -2.64 -31.62
N ALA A 274 -22.74 -3.74 -31.74
CA ALA A 274 -23.21 -4.94 -32.45
C ALA A 274 -24.49 -5.53 -31.83
N ILE A 275 -24.58 -5.58 -30.49
CA ILE A 275 -25.76 -6.06 -29.77
C ILE A 275 -26.96 -5.10 -29.96
N GLY A 276 -26.70 -3.78 -29.96
CA GLY A 276 -27.73 -2.76 -30.17
C GLY A 276 -28.37 -2.82 -31.56
N PHE A 277 -27.56 -3.03 -32.61
CA PHE A 277 -28.07 -3.14 -33.99
C PHE A 277 -28.77 -4.47 -34.28
N GLY A 278 -28.33 -5.57 -33.67
CA GLY A 278 -28.93 -6.90 -33.88
C GLY A 278 -30.37 -7.01 -33.37
N LYS A 279 -30.74 -6.31 -32.30
CA LYS A 279 -32.09 -6.38 -31.70
C LYS A 279 -33.16 -5.64 -32.52
N ASN A 280 -32.82 -4.58 -33.25
CA ASN A 280 -33.78 -3.81 -34.04
C ASN A 280 -33.99 -4.35 -35.46
N SER A 281 -32.97 -5.01 -36.03
CA SER A 281 -33.07 -5.63 -37.37
C SER A 281 -34.12 -6.75 -37.43
N LYS A 282 -34.15 -7.67 -36.46
CA LYS A 282 -35.14 -8.77 -36.45
C LYS A 282 -36.58 -8.29 -36.36
N LYS A 283 -36.87 -7.25 -35.56
CA LYS A 283 -38.24 -6.68 -35.45
C LYS A 283 -38.72 -5.97 -36.72
N GLN A 284 -37.83 -5.46 -37.56
CA GLN A 284 -38.24 -4.82 -38.82
C GLN A 284 -38.48 -5.82 -39.95
N ILE A 285 -37.76 -6.95 -39.99
CA ILE A 285 -37.96 -7.98 -41.02
C ILE A 285 -39.29 -8.71 -40.79
N GLU A 286 -39.64 -9.01 -39.53
CA GLU A 286 -40.90 -9.69 -39.19
C GLU A 286 -42.14 -8.80 -39.44
N LYS A 287 -42.01 -7.48 -39.32
CA LYS A 287 -43.10 -6.54 -39.68
C LYS A 287 -43.30 -6.35 -41.19
N ARG A 288 -42.29 -6.65 -42.03
CA ARG A 288 -42.42 -6.52 -43.49
C ARG A 288 -42.96 -7.79 -44.17
N SER A 289 -42.95 -8.96 -43.52
CA SER A 289 -43.45 -10.19 -44.14
C SER A 289 -44.94 -10.47 -43.89
N ILE A 290 -45.64 -9.65 -43.11
CA ILE A 290 -47.07 -9.87 -42.76
C ILE A 290 -48.03 -8.97 -43.57
N GLY A 291 -47.51 -7.99 -44.33
CA GLY A 291 -48.33 -7.12 -45.16
C GLY A 291 -48.03 -7.30 -46.63
N ASN A 292 -48.63 -8.31 -47.27
CA ASN A 292 -49.07 -8.33 -48.67
C ASN A 292 -49.25 -9.79 -49.12
N ASP A 293 -50.34 -10.42 -48.68
CA ASP A 293 -50.95 -11.49 -49.44
C ASP A 293 -52.30 -10.95 -49.97
N PRO A 294 -52.44 -10.70 -51.29
CA PRO A 294 -53.65 -10.07 -51.84
C PRO A 294 -54.79 -11.06 -52.12
N PHE A 295 -54.76 -12.29 -51.58
CA PHE A 295 -55.76 -13.34 -51.87
C PHE A 295 -56.36 -14.03 -50.63
N VAL A 296 -56.64 -13.29 -49.56
CA VAL A 296 -57.52 -13.73 -48.47
C VAL A 296 -58.54 -12.64 -48.13
#